data_AF-A0A423T0J7-F1
#
_entry.id   AF-A0A423T0J7-F1
#
_cell.length_a   1.000
_cell.length_b   1.000
_cell.length_c   1.000
_cell.angle_alpha   90.00
_cell.angle_beta   90.00
_cell.angle_gamma   90.00
#
_symmetry.space_group_name_H-M   'P 1'
#
loop_
_entity.id
_entity.type
_entity.pdbx_description
1 polymer ?
#
loop_
_entity_poly.entity_id
_entity_poly.type
_entity_poly.pdbx_seq_one_letter_code
_entity_poly.pdbx_strand_id
1 'polypeptide(L)'
;MRNEDHILFLRFEEMKADLPAVVRKVAKFLGKAVTEEEVERLADHCSFGSMSKNKAVNNEDIMAPSSERTKNIKFMRKGQVGDWKNHLTEEQVKAFKAWTMKHLQDSDFPYYRDYE
;
A
#
# COMPACT_ATOMS: atom_id res chain seq x y z
N MET A 1 -15.30 -5.47 13.73
CA MET A 1 -15.13 -4.63 12.52
C MET A 1 -14.32 -5.28 11.39
N ARG A 2 -13.15 -5.90 11.63
CA ARG A 2 -12.43 -6.60 10.53
C ARG A 2 -13.13 -7.87 10.02
N ASN A 3 -14.03 -8.42 10.84
CA ASN A 3 -14.73 -9.67 10.62
C ASN A 3 -16.22 -9.47 10.28
N GLU A 4 -16.64 -8.25 9.90
CA GLU A 4 -18.02 -8.04 9.40
C GLU A 4 -18.09 -8.39 7.92
N ASP A 5 -19.20 -9.00 7.47
CA ASP A 5 -19.38 -9.48 6.09
C ASP A 5 -19.24 -8.40 5.00
N HIS A 6 -19.34 -7.13 5.37
CA HIS A 6 -19.27 -5.98 4.46
C HIS A 6 -18.01 -5.13 4.62
N ILE A 7 -16.97 -5.65 5.30
CA ILE A 7 -15.69 -4.94 5.49
C ILE A 7 -14.51 -5.82 5.06
N LEU A 8 -13.97 -5.57 3.86
CA LEU A 8 -12.75 -6.23 3.40
C LEU A 8 -11.50 -5.56 3.99
N PHE A 9 -10.83 -6.25 4.91
CA PHE A 9 -9.52 -5.81 5.40
C PHE A 9 -8.37 -6.29 4.48
N LEU A 10 -7.46 -5.36 4.14
CA LEU A 10 -6.26 -5.56 3.31
C LEU A 10 -5.08 -4.80 3.92
N ARG A 11 -3.86 -5.31 3.76
CA ARG A 11 -2.61 -4.57 4.04
C ARG A 11 -1.96 -4.06 2.74
N PHE A 12 -1.23 -2.95 2.80
CA PHE A 12 -0.49 -2.44 1.64
C PHE A 12 0.62 -3.42 1.23
N GLU A 13 1.22 -4.05 2.22
CA GLU A 13 2.32 -4.98 2.06
C GLU A 13 1.87 -6.32 1.45
N GLU A 14 0.63 -6.74 1.69
CA GLU A 14 -0.01 -7.87 0.97
C GLU A 14 -0.13 -7.55 -0.53
N MET A 15 -0.63 -6.37 -0.88
CA MET A 15 -0.69 -5.89 -2.28
C MET A 15 0.70 -5.72 -2.91
N LYS A 16 1.76 -5.58 -2.11
CA LYS A 16 3.14 -5.50 -2.58
C LYS A 16 3.85 -6.86 -2.70
N ALA A 17 3.38 -7.88 -1.99
CA ALA A 17 3.88 -9.24 -2.06
C ALA A 17 3.19 -10.05 -3.17
N ASP A 18 1.85 -10.02 -3.24
CA ASP A 18 1.05 -10.75 -4.22
C ASP A 18 -0.22 -9.93 -4.60
N LEU A 19 -0.07 -9.08 -5.61
CA LEU A 19 -1.18 -8.29 -6.15
C LEU A 19 -2.26 -9.17 -6.81
N PRO A 20 -1.94 -10.19 -7.64
CA PRO A 20 -2.92 -11.16 -8.15
C PRO A 20 -3.81 -11.79 -7.07
N ALA A 21 -3.25 -12.24 -5.94
CA ALA A 21 -4.03 -12.80 -4.84
C ALA A 21 -4.96 -11.75 -4.19
N VAL A 22 -4.51 -10.50 -4.04
CA VAL A 22 -5.38 -9.43 -3.54
C VAL A 22 -6.49 -9.08 -4.55
N VAL A 23 -6.21 -9.05 -5.86
CA VAL A 23 -7.23 -8.85 -6.90
C VAL A 23 -8.33 -9.93 -6.80
N ARG A 24 -7.96 -11.21 -6.61
CA ARG A 24 -8.92 -12.30 -6.36
C ARG A 24 -9.71 -12.11 -5.06
N LYS A 25 -9.05 -11.68 -3.98
CA LYS A 25 -9.69 -11.41 -2.67
C LYS A 25 -10.73 -10.28 -2.78
N VAL A 26 -10.41 -9.22 -3.53
CA VAL A 26 -11.32 -8.11 -3.85
C VAL A 26 -12.47 -8.56 -4.75
N ALA A 27 -12.20 -9.28 -5.84
CA ALA A 27 -13.23 -9.77 -6.76
C ALA A 27 -14.25 -10.67 -6.04
N LYS A 28 -13.78 -11.61 -5.21
CA LYS A 28 -14.63 -12.47 -4.37
C LYS A 28 -15.51 -11.66 -3.42
N PHE A 29 -14.94 -10.67 -2.72
CA PHE A 29 -15.68 -9.79 -1.80
C PHE A 29 -16.76 -8.95 -2.53
N LEU A 30 -16.46 -8.49 -3.75
CA LEU A 30 -17.41 -7.75 -4.61
C LEU A 30 -18.41 -8.65 -5.36
N GLY A 31 -18.45 -9.95 -5.07
CA GLY A 31 -19.35 -10.90 -5.73
C GLY A 31 -19.09 -11.06 -7.23
N LYS A 32 -17.83 -10.92 -7.67
CA LYS A 32 -17.42 -11.02 -9.08
C LYS A 32 -16.62 -12.29 -9.34
N ALA A 33 -17.05 -13.04 -10.35
CA ALA A 33 -16.17 -13.98 -11.03
C ALA A 33 -15.18 -13.18 -11.90
N VAL A 34 -13.94 -13.67 -11.98
CA VAL A 34 -12.86 -13.15 -12.83
C VAL A 34 -12.03 -14.34 -13.34
N THR A 35 -11.51 -14.26 -14.56
CA THR A 35 -10.58 -15.27 -15.10
C THR A 35 -9.13 -15.02 -14.65
N GLU A 36 -8.24 -15.99 -14.87
CA GLU A 36 -6.80 -15.83 -14.64
C GLU A 36 -6.24 -14.66 -15.45
N GLU A 37 -6.58 -14.58 -16.74
CA GLU A 37 -6.19 -13.50 -17.66
C GLU A 37 -6.68 -12.12 -17.18
N GLU A 38 -7.91 -12.05 -16.65
CA GLU A 38 -8.44 -10.81 -16.08
C GLU A 38 -7.69 -10.40 -14.82
N VAL A 39 -7.33 -11.35 -13.95
CA VAL A 39 -6.54 -11.08 -12.74
C VAL A 39 -5.14 -10.59 -13.09
N GLU A 40 -4.45 -11.23 -14.05
CA GLU A 40 -3.12 -10.81 -14.53
C GLU A 40 -3.17 -9.41 -15.13
N ARG A 41 -4.12 -9.15 -16.04
CA ARG A 41 -4.34 -7.84 -16.67
C ARG A 41 -4.65 -6.74 -15.65
N LEU A 42 -5.45 -7.04 -14.63
CA LEU A 42 -5.76 -6.11 -13.54
C LEU A 42 -4.54 -5.86 -12.65
N ALA A 43 -3.73 -6.89 -12.35
CA ALA A 43 -2.52 -6.76 -11.56
C ALA A 43 -1.43 -5.92 -12.27
N ASP A 44 -1.24 -6.09 -13.58
CA ASP A 44 -0.34 -5.22 -14.36
C ASP A 44 -0.84 -3.77 -14.41
N HIS A 45 -2.13 -3.57 -14.73
CA HIS A 45 -2.71 -2.22 -14.83
C HIS A 45 -2.65 -1.45 -13.51
N CYS A 46 -2.94 -2.13 -12.39
CA CYS A 46 -2.84 -1.59 -11.03
C CYS A 46 -1.41 -1.66 -10.46
N SER A 47 -0.40 -2.05 -11.24
CA SER A 47 0.99 -2.03 -10.80
C SER A 47 1.48 -0.58 -10.64
N PHE A 48 2.43 -0.35 -9.72
CA PHE A 48 3.05 0.97 -9.57
C PHE A 48 3.73 1.45 -10.86
N GLY A 49 4.27 0.53 -11.67
CA GLY A 49 4.94 0.84 -12.95
C GLY A 49 3.98 1.31 -14.05
N SER A 50 2.72 0.91 -13.98
CA SER A 50 1.64 1.33 -14.88
C SER A 50 0.91 2.57 -14.34
N MET A 51 0.47 2.53 -13.07
CA MET A 51 -0.27 3.63 -12.44
C MET A 51 0.53 4.93 -12.34
N SER A 52 1.85 4.89 -12.09
CA SER A 52 2.67 6.12 -12.00
C SER A 52 2.78 6.89 -13.31
N LYS A 53 2.55 6.22 -14.46
CA LYS A 53 2.54 6.81 -15.80
C LYS A 53 1.13 7.18 -16.28
N ASN A 54 0.09 6.70 -15.59
CA ASN A 54 -1.30 6.92 -15.98
C ASN A 54 -1.83 8.25 -15.41
N LYS A 55 -1.96 9.26 -16.28
CA LYS A 55 -2.46 10.60 -15.93
C LYS A 55 -3.81 10.59 -15.20
N ALA A 56 -4.67 9.61 -15.44
CA ALA A 56 -5.98 9.51 -14.78
C ALA A 56 -5.90 9.20 -13.26
N VAL A 57 -4.74 8.74 -12.76
CA VAL A 57 -4.54 8.36 -11.35
C VAL A 57 -3.22 8.84 -10.74
N ASN A 58 -2.25 9.31 -11.53
CA ASN A 58 -0.96 9.76 -11.03
C ASN A 58 -0.97 11.17 -10.40
N ASN A 59 -2.07 11.91 -10.59
CA ASN A 59 -2.35 13.24 -10.02
C ASN A 59 -1.30 14.33 -10.30
N GLU A 60 -0.43 14.16 -11.30
CA GLU A 60 0.62 15.15 -11.62
C GLU A 60 0.02 16.48 -12.09
N ASP A 61 -1.09 16.45 -12.83
CA ASP A 61 -1.78 17.65 -13.31
C ASP A 61 -2.48 18.42 -12.15
N ILE A 62 -2.77 17.76 -11.01
CA ILE A 62 -3.34 18.37 -9.80
C ILE A 62 -2.23 18.88 -8.86
N MET A 63 -1.11 18.15 -8.76
CA MET A 63 0.05 18.50 -7.94
C MET A 63 1.03 19.46 -8.64
N ALA A 64 0.49 20.39 -9.44
CA ALA A 64 1.26 21.43 -10.11
C ALA A 64 2.10 22.24 -9.09
N PRO A 65 3.42 22.42 -9.30
CA PRO A 65 4.29 23.04 -8.29
C PRO A 65 3.93 24.49 -7.98
N SER A 66 3.54 24.76 -6.73
CA SER A 66 3.33 26.13 -6.21
C SER A 66 4.64 26.84 -5.82
N SER A 67 5.75 26.11 -5.77
CA SER A 67 7.10 26.63 -5.48
C SER A 67 8.20 25.68 -5.99
N GLU A 68 9.43 26.18 -6.08
CA GLU A 68 10.62 25.37 -6.42
C GLU A 68 10.81 24.20 -5.43
N ARG A 69 10.44 24.37 -4.15
CA ARG A 69 10.49 23.30 -3.13
C ARG A 69 9.49 22.15 -3.39
N THR A 70 8.37 22.44 -4.05
CA THR A 70 7.35 21.44 -4.41
C THR A 70 7.60 20.76 -5.76
N LYS A 71 8.52 21.29 -6.57
CA LYS A 71 8.77 20.91 -7.98
C LYS A 71 9.09 19.44 -8.25
N ASN A 72 9.68 18.78 -7.25
CA ASN A 72 10.08 17.36 -7.32
C ASN A 72 9.18 16.44 -6.48
N ILE A 73 8.06 16.94 -5.94
CA ILE A 73 7.11 16.13 -5.19
C ILE A 73 6.17 15.43 -6.19
N LYS A 74 6.17 14.10 -6.17
CA LYS A 74 5.23 13.26 -6.92
C LYS A 74 4.30 12.54 -5.96
N PHE A 75 3.00 12.49 -6.31
CA PHE A 75 2.00 11.66 -5.64
C PHE A 75 2.44 10.17 -5.65
N MET A 76 2.79 9.67 -6.84
CA MET A 76 3.34 8.32 -7.03
C MET A 76 4.86 8.31 -6.78
N ARG A 77 5.29 8.39 -5.51
CA ARG A 77 6.70 8.63 -5.13
C ARG A 77 7.67 7.43 -5.30
N LYS A 78 7.34 6.25 -4.75
CA LYS A 78 8.19 5.03 -4.79
C LYS A 78 7.44 3.70 -4.83
N GLY A 79 6.25 3.59 -4.23
CA GLY A 79 5.42 2.38 -4.30
C GLY A 79 6.06 1.09 -3.71
N GLN A 80 6.89 1.23 -2.67
CA GLN A 80 7.63 0.12 -2.04
C GLN A 80 7.36 0.03 -0.53
N VAL A 81 7.52 -1.17 0.03
CA VAL A 81 7.60 -1.41 1.48
C VAL A 81 8.99 -0.99 1.99
N GLY A 82 9.10 -0.69 3.29
CA GLY A 82 10.40 -0.54 3.96
C GLY A 82 11.18 0.75 3.69
N ASP A 83 10.67 1.71 2.89
CA ASP A 83 11.40 2.96 2.58
C ASP A 83 11.72 3.79 3.85
N TRP A 84 11.02 3.58 4.96
CA TRP A 84 11.33 4.20 6.26
C TRP A 84 12.77 3.94 6.73
N LYS A 85 13.38 2.81 6.34
CA LYS A 85 14.80 2.49 6.61
C LYS A 85 15.77 3.52 6.01
N ASN A 86 15.33 4.32 5.02
CA ASN A 86 16.13 5.38 4.39
C ASN A 86 15.95 6.76 5.03
N HIS A 87 15.03 6.93 6.00
CA HIS A 87 14.68 8.25 6.57
C HIS A 87 14.74 8.32 8.10
N LEU A 88 14.66 7.18 8.81
CA LEU A 88 14.65 7.13 10.27
C LEU A 88 15.98 6.63 10.83
N THR A 89 16.45 7.24 11.92
CA THR A 89 17.62 6.74 12.68
C THR A 89 17.25 5.51 13.51
N GLU A 90 18.24 4.71 13.91
CA GLU A 90 18.02 3.53 14.77
C GLU A 90 17.30 3.88 16.09
N GLU A 91 17.61 5.04 16.67
CA GLU A 91 16.94 5.56 17.86
C GLU A 91 15.46 5.86 17.60
N GLN A 92 15.14 6.53 16.49
CA GLN A 92 13.76 6.80 16.08
C GLN A 92 13.00 5.49 15.81
N VAL A 93 13.63 4.53 15.12
CA VAL A 93 13.04 3.20 14.85
C VAL A 93 12.78 2.44 16.16
N LYS A 94 13.70 2.49 17.12
CA LYS A 94 13.53 1.91 18.46
C LYS A 94 12.39 2.57 19.23
N ALA A 95 12.30 3.91 19.19
CA ALA A 95 11.22 4.67 19.81
C ALA A 95 9.85 4.35 19.18
N PHE A 96 9.76 4.26 17.85
CA PHE A 96 8.54 3.86 17.15
C PHE A 96 8.15 2.40 17.44
N LYS A 97 9.10 1.44 17.41
CA LYS A 97 8.83 0.04 17.81
C LYS A 97 8.26 -0.01 19.24
N ALA A 98 8.90 0.66 20.21
CA ALA A 98 8.44 0.70 21.60
C ALA A 98 7.09 1.39 21.80
N TRP A 99 6.86 2.55 21.17
CA TRP A 99 5.57 3.25 21.24
C TRP A 99 4.46 2.38 20.68
N THR A 100 4.67 1.74 19.53
CA THR A 100 3.58 1.04 18.85
C THR A 100 3.31 -0.35 19.45
N MET A 101 4.32 -1.03 20.03
CA MET A 101 4.09 -2.18 20.92
C MET A 101 3.13 -1.80 22.06
N LYS A 102 3.42 -0.72 22.81
CA LYS A 102 2.62 -0.28 23.95
C LYS A 102 1.14 0.01 23.61
N HIS A 103 0.86 0.50 22.41
CA HIS A 103 -0.51 0.91 22.04
C HIS A 103 -1.29 -0.13 21.23
N LEU A 104 -0.63 -1.20 20.73
CA LEU A 104 -1.28 -2.26 19.94
C LEU A 104 -1.17 -3.67 20.57
N GLN A 105 -0.51 -3.82 21.71
CA GLN A 105 -0.35 -5.08 22.46
C GLN A 105 -1.65 -5.86 22.68
N ASP A 106 -2.77 -5.15 22.93
CA ASP A 106 -4.09 -5.73 23.24
C ASP A 106 -4.99 -5.81 21.99
N SER A 107 -4.44 -5.68 20.79
CA SER A 107 -5.18 -5.64 19.52
C SER A 107 -5.01 -6.89 18.66
N ASP A 108 -5.96 -7.12 17.77
CA ASP A 108 -5.94 -8.20 16.76
C ASP A 108 -4.97 -7.92 15.58
N PHE A 109 -4.20 -6.83 15.62
CA PHE A 109 -3.50 -6.33 14.42
C PHE A 109 -2.12 -6.99 14.23
N PRO A 110 -1.87 -7.74 13.14
CA PRO A 110 -0.58 -8.38 12.89
C PRO A 110 0.50 -7.34 12.53
N TYR A 111 1.68 -7.47 13.14
CA TYR A 111 2.67 -6.39 13.17
C TYR A 111 4.13 -6.94 13.26
N TYR A 112 5.09 -6.30 12.55
CA TYR A 112 6.60 -6.39 12.47
C TYR A 112 7.25 -7.75 12.24
N ARG A 113 6.58 -8.88 12.51
CA ARG A 113 7.13 -10.23 12.24
C ARG A 113 7.46 -10.48 10.76
N ASP A 114 6.90 -9.66 9.86
CA ASP A 114 7.04 -9.80 8.42
C ASP A 114 8.20 -8.95 7.82
N TYR A 115 8.80 -8.01 8.58
CA TYR A 115 9.73 -6.98 8.02
C TYR A 115 10.92 -6.63 8.94
N GLU A 116 11.86 -7.56 9.10
CA GLU A 116 13.25 -7.22 9.50
C GLU A 116 14.15 -7.02 8.27
#